data_AF-A0A2V7Y2B3-F1
#
_entry.id   AF-A0A2V7Y2B3-F1
#
_cell.length_a   1.000
_cell.length_b   1.000
_cell.length_c   1.000
_cell.angle_alpha   90.00
_cell.angle_beta   90.00
_cell.angle_gamma   90.00
#
_symmetry.space_group_name_H-M   'P 1'
#
loop_
_entity.id
_entity.type
_entity.pdbx_description
1 polymer ?
#
loop_
_entity_poly.entity_id
_entity_poly.type
_entity_poly.pdbx_seq_one_letter_code
_entity_poly.pdbx_strand_id
1 'polypeptide(L)'
;MVRVFTATFIAALLSTAALGQPAKSNEQQIRERLDEFAATWNKHDPTAMAYFWSVDGDLINPSGRKAKGLTEIQRLFQDEQNGVMKNSTYTVTSASIRMLDPTLAIVDSDAEIAGVT
;
A
#
# COMPACT_ATOMS: atom_id res chain seq x y z
N MET A 1 29.73 66.61 -13.79
CA MET A 1 30.27 65.41 -14.44
C MET A 1 30.32 64.28 -13.41
N VAL A 2 29.63 63.14 -13.68
CA VAL A 2 30.05 61.74 -13.40
C VAL A 2 30.41 61.38 -11.94
N ARG A 3 29.85 60.42 -11.20
CA ARG A 3 28.86 59.33 -11.38
C ARG A 3 28.48 58.84 -9.96
N VAL A 4 27.19 58.63 -9.70
CA VAL A 4 26.69 57.89 -8.52
C VAL A 4 26.71 56.40 -8.85
N PHE A 5 27.45 55.59 -8.10
CA PHE A 5 27.37 54.13 -8.19
C PHE A 5 26.48 53.62 -7.08
N THR A 6 25.17 53.54 -7.35
CA THR A 6 24.22 52.80 -6.51
C THR A 6 24.42 51.31 -6.81
N ALA A 7 25.08 50.60 -5.90
CA ALA A 7 25.20 49.14 -5.97
C ALA A 7 23.87 48.50 -5.58
N THR A 8 23.08 48.07 -6.55
CA THR A 8 21.89 47.24 -6.32
C THR A 8 22.34 45.80 -6.07
N PHE A 9 22.36 45.38 -4.80
CA PHE A 9 22.52 43.98 -4.42
C PHE A 9 21.19 43.26 -4.73
N ILE A 10 21.10 42.60 -5.88
CA ILE A 10 20.07 41.59 -6.13
C ILE A 10 20.51 40.33 -5.37
N ALA A 11 20.01 40.16 -4.15
CA ALA A 11 20.12 38.90 -3.44
C ALA A 11 19.26 37.87 -4.18
N ALA A 12 19.91 37.03 -4.99
CA ALA A 12 19.28 35.88 -5.61
C ALA A 12 18.77 34.95 -4.50
N LEU A 13 17.45 34.84 -4.40
CA LEU A 13 16.76 33.78 -3.67
C LEU A 13 17.14 32.43 -4.32
N LEU A 14 18.25 31.84 -3.86
CA LEU A 14 18.47 30.41 -3.97
C LEU A 14 17.38 29.75 -3.15
N SER A 15 16.25 29.50 -3.80
CA SER A 15 15.26 28.55 -3.34
C SER A 15 16.02 27.22 -3.22
N THR A 16 16.35 26.85 -1.99
CA THR A 16 16.63 25.46 -1.65
C THR A 16 15.33 24.71 -1.91
N ALA A 17 15.09 24.41 -3.18
CA ALA A 17 14.20 23.35 -3.58
C ALA A 17 14.57 22.19 -2.68
N ALA A 18 13.61 21.76 -1.87
CA ALA A 18 13.72 20.58 -1.04
C ALA A 18 14.48 19.54 -1.86
N LEU A 19 15.69 19.18 -1.41
CA LEU A 19 16.43 18.05 -1.95
C LEU A 19 15.51 16.86 -1.73
N GLY A 20 14.70 16.59 -2.76
CA GLY A 20 13.58 15.68 -2.70
C GLY A 20 14.11 14.32 -2.28
N GLN A 21 13.44 13.72 -1.30
CA GLN A 21 13.70 12.32 -1.00
C GLN A 21 13.62 11.52 -2.31
N PRO A 22 14.57 10.62 -2.59
CA PRO A 22 14.50 9.78 -3.77
C PRO A 22 13.14 9.06 -3.79
N ALA A 23 12.50 9.02 -4.96
CA ALA A 23 11.23 8.32 -5.11
C ALA A 23 11.41 6.85 -4.68
N LYS A 24 10.43 6.33 -3.92
CA LYS A 24 10.45 4.93 -3.46
C LYS A 24 10.48 3.99 -4.67
N SER A 25 11.28 2.93 -4.59
CA SER A 25 11.24 1.88 -5.61
C SER A 25 9.87 1.21 -5.62
N ASN A 26 9.47 0.64 -6.76
CA ASN A 26 8.21 -0.12 -6.85
C ASN A 26 8.18 -1.27 -5.85
N GLU A 27 9.32 -1.93 -5.61
CA GLU A 27 9.43 -2.96 -4.57
C GLU A 27 9.10 -2.41 -3.19
N GLN A 28 9.64 -1.25 -2.82
CA GLN A 28 9.33 -0.62 -1.53
C GLN A 28 7.85 -0.27 -1.43
N GLN A 29 7.25 0.27 -2.49
CA GLN A 29 5.81 0.59 -2.51
C GLN A 29 4.94 -0.67 -2.36
N ILE A 30 5.34 -1.79 -2.97
CA ILE A 30 4.66 -3.08 -2.80
C ILE A 30 4.77 -3.57 -1.35
N ARG A 31 5.94 -3.48 -0.72
CA ARG A 31 6.11 -3.85 0.70
C ARG A 31 5.21 -3.02 1.62
N GLU A 32 5.19 -1.71 1.41
CA GLU A 32 4.29 -0.82 2.15
C GLU A 32 2.82 -1.18 1.91
N ARG A 33 2.45 -1.62 0.71
CA ARG A 33 1.09 -2.08 0.42
C ARG A 33 0.72 -3.36 1.20
N LEU A 34 1.65 -4.28 1.41
CA LEU A 34 1.42 -5.46 2.25
C LEU A 34 1.18 -5.06 3.71
N ASP A 35 1.96 -4.11 4.24
CA ASP A 35 1.80 -3.58 5.59
C ASP A 35 0.47 -2.84 5.75
N GLU A 36 0.06 -2.05 4.74
CA GLU A 36 -1.24 -1.38 4.71
C GLU A 36 -2.40 -2.38 4.73
N PHE A 37 -2.28 -3.51 4.02
CA PHE A 37 -3.31 -4.55 4.05
C PHE A 37 -3.43 -5.16 5.45
N ALA A 38 -2.30 -5.51 6.07
CA ALA A 38 -2.26 -6.00 7.45
C ALA A 38 -2.89 -5.00 8.44
N ALA A 39 -2.56 -3.71 8.31
CA ALA A 39 -3.14 -2.65 9.12
C ALA A 39 -4.66 -2.49 8.91
N THR A 40 -5.15 -2.78 7.71
CA THR A 40 -6.58 -2.71 7.38
C THR A 40 -7.34 -3.92 7.90
N TRP A 41 -6.76 -5.12 7.79
CA TRP A 41 -7.25 -6.32 8.44
C TRP A 41 -7.41 -6.10 9.94
N ASN A 42 -6.39 -5.55 10.60
CA ASN A 42 -6.38 -5.30 12.05
C ASN A 42 -7.36 -4.21 12.51
N LYS A 43 -7.96 -3.47 11.58
CA LYS A 43 -9.07 -2.54 11.83
C LYS A 43 -10.45 -3.17 11.60
N HIS A 44 -10.50 -4.41 11.12
CA HIS A 44 -11.71 -5.12 10.73
C HIS A 44 -12.58 -4.32 9.75
N ASP A 45 -11.95 -3.67 8.77
CA ASP A 45 -12.63 -2.88 7.72
C ASP A 45 -12.66 -3.64 6.39
N PRO A 46 -13.70 -4.46 6.14
CA PRO A 46 -13.77 -5.28 4.93
C PRO A 46 -13.91 -4.45 3.65
N THR A 47 -14.38 -3.21 3.73
CA THR A 47 -14.47 -2.31 2.57
C THR A 47 -13.08 -1.84 2.17
N ALA A 48 -12.29 -1.36 3.14
CA ALA A 48 -10.92 -0.97 2.89
C ALA A 48 -10.04 -2.16 2.48
N MET A 49 -10.28 -3.36 3.04
CA MET A 49 -9.59 -4.59 2.60
C MET A 49 -9.85 -4.87 1.11
N ALA A 50 -11.09 -4.74 0.63
CA ALA A 50 -11.42 -4.99 -0.76
C ALA A 50 -10.68 -4.04 -1.74
N TYR A 51 -10.37 -2.81 -1.34
CA TYR A 51 -9.66 -1.83 -2.18
C TYR A 51 -8.18 -2.14 -2.46
N PHE A 52 -7.66 -3.26 -1.94
CA PHE A 52 -6.36 -3.79 -2.36
C PHE A 52 -6.42 -4.57 -3.67
N TRP A 53 -7.63 -4.87 -4.17
CA TRP A 53 -7.84 -5.51 -5.46
C TRP A 53 -8.20 -4.48 -6.54
N SER A 54 -7.88 -4.81 -7.80
CA SER A 54 -8.46 -4.11 -8.94
C SER A 54 -9.97 -4.34 -9.00
N VAL A 55 -10.68 -3.48 -9.72
CA VAL A 55 -12.15 -3.55 -9.86
C VAL A 55 -12.62 -4.92 -10.37
N ASP A 56 -11.81 -5.54 -11.23
CA ASP A 56 -12.01 -6.84 -11.87
C ASP A 56 -11.15 -7.98 -11.28
N GLY A 57 -10.49 -7.74 -10.14
CA GLY A 57 -9.58 -8.69 -9.52
C GLY A 57 -10.28 -9.95 -9.00
N ASP A 58 -9.49 -11.01 -8.81
CA ASP A 58 -9.96 -12.28 -8.26
C ASP A 58 -9.32 -12.54 -6.88
N LEU A 59 -10.09 -13.15 -5.99
CA LEU A 59 -9.63 -13.63 -4.68
C LEU A 59 -10.02 -15.09 -4.48
N ILE A 60 -9.07 -15.88 -3.96
CA ILE A 60 -9.33 -17.21 -3.43
C ILE A 60 -8.81 -17.23 -1.99
N ASN A 61 -9.68 -17.51 -1.02
CA ASN A 61 -9.30 -17.57 0.39
C ASN A 61 -8.79 -18.98 0.78
N PRO A 62 -8.26 -19.18 2.00
CA PRO A 62 -7.74 -20.47 2.44
C PRO A 62 -8.76 -21.63 2.46
N SER A 63 -10.06 -21.35 2.55
CA SER A 63 -11.11 -22.39 2.46
C SER A 63 -11.51 -22.74 1.02
N GLY A 64 -10.86 -22.13 0.02
CA GLY A 64 -11.14 -22.33 -1.40
C GLY A 64 -12.34 -21.55 -1.93
N ARG A 65 -12.94 -20.65 -1.14
CA ARG A 65 -13.98 -19.75 -1.62
C ARG A 65 -13.38 -18.77 -2.61
N LYS A 66 -14.02 -18.67 -3.78
CA LYS A 66 -13.67 -17.74 -4.84
C LYS A 66 -14.59 -16.51 -4.78
N ALA A 67 -14.03 -15.35 -5.07
CA ALA A 67 -14.76 -14.10 -5.24
C ALA A 67 -14.17 -13.35 -6.44
N LYS A 68 -15.04 -12.86 -7.33
CA LYS A 68 -14.65 -12.14 -8.54
C LYS A 68 -15.18 -10.72 -8.52
N GLY A 69 -14.27 -9.77 -8.76
CA GLY A 69 -14.55 -8.35 -8.74
C GLY A 69 -14.82 -7.82 -7.34
N LEU A 70 -14.76 -6.49 -7.25
CA LEU A 70 -14.70 -5.79 -5.97
C LEU A 70 -15.90 -6.07 -5.03
N THR A 71 -17.11 -6.21 -5.59
CA THR A 71 -18.33 -6.47 -4.79
C THR A 71 -18.29 -7.82 -4.10
N GLU A 72 -17.87 -8.88 -4.80
CA GLU A 72 -17.81 -10.22 -4.20
C GLU A 72 -16.66 -10.32 -3.19
N ILE A 73 -15.53 -9.66 -3.47
CA ILE A 73 -14.37 -9.61 -2.57
C ILE A 73 -14.75 -8.91 -1.26
N GLN A 74 -15.41 -7.75 -1.33
CA GLN A 74 -15.90 -7.06 -0.14
C GLN A 74 -16.85 -7.94 0.67
N ARG A 75 -17.79 -8.63 0.01
CA ARG A 75 -18.70 -9.56 0.68
C ARG A 75 -17.94 -10.70 1.36
N LEU A 76 -16.93 -11.25 0.71
CA LEU A 76 -16.10 -12.29 1.29
C LEU A 76 -15.43 -11.83 2.59
N PHE A 77 -14.78 -10.66 2.58
CA PHE A 77 -14.17 -10.12 3.79
C PHE A 77 -15.20 -9.76 4.86
N GLN A 78 -16.38 -9.26 4.48
CA GLN A 78 -17.47 -9.03 5.45
C GLN A 78 -17.88 -10.33 6.16
N ASP A 79 -18.01 -11.43 5.42
CA ASP A 79 -18.38 -12.73 6.00
C ASP A 79 -17.27 -13.25 6.93
N GLU A 80 -15.99 -13.12 6.55
CA GLU A 80 -14.85 -13.53 7.37
C GLU A 80 -14.72 -12.69 8.66
N GLN A 81 -14.79 -11.35 8.54
CA GLN A 81 -14.63 -10.41 9.64
C GLN A 81 -15.85 -10.38 10.59
N ASN A 82 -17.02 -10.88 10.16
CA ASN A 82 -18.16 -11.12 11.05
C ASN A 82 -18.17 -12.54 11.65
N GLY A 83 -17.35 -13.44 11.11
CA GLY A 83 -17.24 -14.83 11.52
C GLY A 83 -15.92 -15.11 12.22
N VAL A 84 -15.22 -16.14 11.75
CA VAL A 84 -14.04 -16.72 12.42
C VAL A 84 -12.85 -15.77 12.53
N MET A 85 -12.81 -14.71 11.71
CA MET A 85 -11.71 -13.74 11.70
C MET A 85 -12.02 -12.47 12.52
N LYS A 86 -13.18 -12.40 13.17
CA LYS A 86 -13.67 -11.18 13.85
C LYS A 86 -12.70 -10.55 14.85
N ASN A 87 -11.90 -11.35 15.54
CA ASN A 87 -10.91 -10.86 16.53
C ASN A 87 -9.47 -11.15 16.08
N SER A 88 -9.31 -11.56 14.82
CA SER A 88 -8.01 -11.98 14.33
C SER A 88 -7.11 -10.79 14.01
N THR A 89 -5.81 -11.00 14.15
CA THR A 89 -4.79 -10.05 13.69
C THR A 89 -3.94 -10.68 12.60
N TYR A 90 -3.56 -9.87 11.61
CA TYR A 90 -2.75 -10.23 10.47
C TYR A 90 -1.38 -9.55 10.55
N THR A 91 -0.32 -10.33 10.34
CA THR A 91 1.06 -9.83 10.26
C THR A 91 1.77 -10.47 9.07
N VAL A 92 2.32 -9.66 8.17
CA VAL A 92 3.19 -10.15 7.09
C VAL A 92 4.57 -10.41 7.66
N THR A 93 5.07 -11.64 7.56
CA THR A 93 6.36 -12.06 8.16
C THR A 93 7.48 -12.14 7.14
N SER A 94 7.15 -12.39 5.87
CA SER A 94 8.11 -12.44 4.77
C SER A 94 7.44 -12.01 3.46
N ALA A 95 8.21 -11.47 2.53
CA ALA A 95 7.74 -11.21 1.16
C ALA A 95 8.90 -11.26 0.16
N SER A 96 8.75 -12.14 -0.82
CA SER A 96 9.58 -12.23 -2.03
C SER A 96 8.86 -11.53 -3.17
N ILE A 97 9.49 -10.53 -3.77
CA ILE A 97 8.91 -9.71 -4.83
C ILE A 97 9.75 -9.88 -6.09
N ARG A 98 9.10 -10.27 -7.18
CA ARG A 98 9.72 -10.36 -8.50
C ARG A 98 9.04 -9.38 -9.45
N MET A 99 9.73 -8.31 -9.82
CA MET A 99 9.31 -7.43 -10.90
C MET A 99 9.38 -8.18 -12.23
N LEU A 100 8.30 -8.18 -13.00
CA LEU A 100 8.24 -8.70 -14.37
C LEU A 100 8.48 -7.58 -15.39
N ASP A 101 7.98 -6.39 -15.08
CA ASP A 101 8.22 -5.13 -15.77
C ASP A 101 8.00 -3.95 -14.79
N PRO A 102 8.17 -2.67 -15.20
CA PRO A 102 7.99 -1.52 -14.30
C PRO A 102 6.57 -1.35 -13.71
N THR A 103 5.58 -2.07 -14.20
CA THR A 103 4.16 -1.98 -13.82
C THR A 103 3.55 -3.29 -13.33
N LEU A 104 4.28 -4.41 -13.44
CA LEU A 104 3.82 -5.75 -13.07
C LEU A 104 4.84 -6.46 -12.19
N ALA A 105 4.37 -7.03 -11.09
CA ALA A 105 5.15 -7.84 -10.18
C ALA A 105 4.36 -9.07 -9.70
N ILE A 106 5.08 -10.13 -9.34
CA ILE A 106 4.56 -11.26 -8.57
C ILE A 106 5.09 -11.13 -7.15
N VAL A 107 4.19 -11.33 -6.18
CA VAL A 107 4.51 -11.29 -4.75
C VAL A 107 4.14 -12.63 -4.15
N ASP A 108 5.10 -13.24 -3.46
CA ASP A 108 4.89 -14.40 -2.60
C ASP A 108 5.19 -13.97 -1.16
N SER A 109 4.26 -14.17 -0.24
CA SER A 109 4.37 -13.64 1.12
C SER A 109 3.86 -14.64 2.15
N ASP A 110 4.60 -14.75 3.25
CA ASP A 110 4.12 -15.43 4.45
C ASP A 110 3.41 -14.44 5.36
N ALA A 111 2.31 -14.89 5.97
CA ALA A 111 1.61 -14.13 6.98
C ALA A 111 1.14 -15.01 8.13
N GLU A 112 1.16 -14.43 9.32
CA GLU A 112 0.56 -15.01 10.52
C GLU A 112 -0.83 -14.39 10.72
N ILE A 113 -1.82 -15.27 10.95
CA ILE A 113 -3.16 -14.88 11.40
C ILE A 113 -3.37 -15.47 12.79
N ALA A 114 -3.37 -14.62 13.80
CA ALA A 114 -3.59 -15.00 15.19
C ALA A 114 -5.01 -14.64 15.62
N GLY A 115 -5.54 -15.30 16.66
CA GLY A 115 -6.86 -14.95 17.23
C GLY A 115 -8.08 -15.41 16.43
N VAL A 116 -7.90 -16.40 15.56
CA VAL A 116 -9.01 -17.06 14.83
C VAL A 116 -9.86 -17.87 15.82
N THR A 117 -11.19 -17.71 15.77
CA THR A 117 -12.14 -18.34 16.72
C THR A 117 -13.27 -19.07 16.03
#